data_AF-A0A1Q7UUR0-F1
#
_entry.id   AF-A0A1Q7UUR0-F1
#
_cell.length_a   1.000
_cell.length_b   1.000
_cell.length_c   1.000
_cell.angle_alpha   90.00
_cell.angle_beta   90.00
_cell.angle_gamma   90.00
#
_symmetry.space_group_name_H-M   'P 1'
#
loop_
_entity.id
_entity.type
_entity.pdbx_description
1 polymer ?
#
loop_
_entity_poly.entity_id
_entity_poly.type
_entity_poly.pdbx_seq_one_letter_code
_entity_poly.pdbx_strand_id
1 'polypeptide(L)' 'MKRILWVVLLASLALPLAAFADNSVDFTNSGGTLSGGSGGLTLSGSTLIAINGMNGLQTGSNLGTLSFSALTVL' A
#
# COMPACT_ATOMS: atom_id res chain seq x y z
N MET A 1 -0.14 -45.65 -4.70
CA MET A 1 0.53 -44.54 -3.97
C MET A 1 1.16 -43.48 -4.89
N LYS A 2 1.68 -43.83 -6.07
CA LYS A 2 2.33 -42.86 -7.00
C LYS A 2 1.47 -41.67 -7.42
N ARG A 3 0.15 -41.87 -7.57
CA ARG A 3 -0.81 -40.83 -8.00
C ARG A 3 -0.99 -39.69 -6.98
N ILE A 4 -0.92 -40.01 -5.69
CA ILE A 4 -1.07 -39.02 -4.61
C ILE A 4 0.14 -38.07 -4.58
N LEU A 5 1.34 -38.58 -4.88
CA LEU A 5 2.55 -37.77 -4.98
C LEU A 5 2.42 -36.70 -6.09
N TRP A 6 1.86 -37.07 -7.24
CA TRP A 6 1.63 -36.13 -8.35
C TRP A 6 0.60 -35.05 -7.99
N VAL A 7 -0.46 -35.41 -7.27
CA VAL A 7 -1.48 -34.44 -6.83
C VAL A 7 -0.91 -33.45 -5.81
N VAL A 8 -0.09 -33.92 -4.86
CA VAL A 8 0.57 -33.04 -3.87
C VAL A 8 1.58 -32.12 -4.55
N LEU A 9 2.36 -32.63 -5.50
CA LEU A 9 3.31 -31.82 -6.27
C LEU A 9 2.60 -30.73 -7.08
N LEU A 10 1.54 -31.09 -7.81
CA LEU A 10 0.72 -30.15 -8.59
C LEU A 10 0.03 -29.11 -7.69
N ALA A 11 -0.51 -29.53 -6.55
CA ALA A 11 -1.12 -28.63 -5.59
C ALA A 11 -0.09 -27.67 -4.99
N SER A 12 1.11 -28.13 -4.64
CA SER A 12 2.18 -27.28 -4.10
C SER A 12 2.73 -26.26 -5.11
N LEU A 13 2.68 -26.58 -6.41
CA LEU A 13 3.15 -25.69 -7.47
C LEU A 13 2.09 -24.66 -7.89
N ALA A 14 0.80 -25.00 -7.73
CA ALA A 14 -0.32 -24.13 -8.07
C ALA A 14 -0.79 -23.22 -6.92
N LEU A 15 -0.54 -23.59 -5.65
CA LEU A 15 -0.96 -22.81 -4.47
C LEU A 15 -0.29 -21.44 -4.26
N PRO A 16 0.97 -21.18 -4.68
CA PRO A 16 1.62 -19.90 -4.35
C PRO A 16 1.11 -18.68 -5.14
N LEU A 17 0.23 -18.86 -6.12
CA LEU A 17 -0.15 -17.78 -7.04
C LEU A 17 -1.25 -16.84 -6.52
N ALA A 18 -1.84 -17.12 -5.35
CA ALA A 18 -2.90 -16.30 -4.76
C ALA A 18 -2.46 -15.45 -3.54
N ALA A 19 -1.18 -15.51 -3.14
CA ALA A 19 -0.76 -15.02 -1.83
C ALA A 19 -0.06 -13.65 -1.79
N PHE A 20 0.23 -13.00 -2.92
CA PHE A 20 1.07 -11.80 -2.91
C PHE A 20 0.60 -10.71 -3.88
N ALA A 21 -0.55 -10.10 -3.60
CA ALA A 21 -0.92 -8.82 -4.22
C ALA A 21 -1.74 -7.88 -3.32
N ASP A 22 -1.95 -8.22 -2.04
CA ASP A 22 -2.67 -7.35 -1.09
C ASP A 22 -1.72 -6.59 -0.15
N ASN A 23 -0.51 -6.28 -0.64
CA ASN A 23 0.42 -5.39 0.07
C ASN A 23 0.01 -3.93 -0.18
N SER A 24 -1.23 -3.57 0.20
CA SER A 24 -1.62 -2.17 0.29
C SER A 24 -1.01 -1.57 1.55
N VAL A 25 -0.45 -0.37 1.40
CA VAL A 25 0.01 0.43 2.54
C VAL A 25 -0.87 1.67 2.60
N ASP A 26 -1.69 1.78 3.63
CA ASP A 26 -2.52 2.95 3.86
C ASP A 26 -1.76 3.98 4.68
N PHE A 27 -1.80 5.22 4.22
CA PHE A 27 -1.22 6.35 4.92
C PHE A 27 -2.32 7.35 5.31
N THR A 28 -2.39 7.70 6.59
CA THR A 28 -3.38 8.65 7.12
C THR A 28 -2.70 9.92 7.59
N ASN A 29 -3.10 11.07 7.03
CA ASN A 29 -2.61 12.38 7.44
C ASN A 29 -3.67 13.16 8.22
N SER A 30 -3.21 14.09 9.04
CA SER A 30 -4.04 15.10 9.71
C SER A 30 -3.66 16.50 9.25
N GLY A 31 -4.66 17.32 8.93
CA GLY A 31 -4.49 18.69 8.46
C GLY A 31 -3.84 18.81 7.08
N GLY A 32 -3.28 19.99 6.80
CA GLY A 32 -2.66 20.33 5.53
C GLY A 32 -3.61 20.93 4.49
N THR A 33 -3.05 21.34 3.36
CA THR A 33 -3.74 21.90 2.21
C THR A 33 -3.43 21.07 0.98
N LEU A 34 -4.47 20.51 0.35
CA LEU A 34 -4.38 19.85 -0.94
C LEU A 34 -4.55 20.90 -2.04
N SER A 35 -3.48 21.15 -2.79
CA SER A 35 -3.44 22.12 -3.89
C SER A 35 -3.32 21.38 -5.22
N GLY A 36 -4.23 21.67 -6.15
CA GLY A 36 -4.23 21.12 -7.50
C GLY A 36 -3.90 22.17 -8.56
N GLY A 37 -3.11 21.78 -9.56
CA GLY A 37 -2.79 22.60 -10.73
C GLY A 37 -2.57 21.75 -11.99
N SER A 38 -2.10 22.38 -13.06
CA SER A 38 -1.79 21.67 -14.32
C SER A 38 -0.68 20.61 -14.18
N GLY A 39 0.19 20.76 -13.17
CA GLY A 39 1.19 19.77 -12.77
C GLY A 39 0.68 18.71 -11.80
N GLY A 40 -0.64 18.68 -11.54
CA GLY A 40 -1.34 17.72 -10.68
C GLY A 40 -1.54 18.17 -9.23
N LEU A 41 -1.56 17.20 -8.31
CA LEU A 41 -1.93 17.41 -6.91
C LEU A 41 -0.71 17.44 -6.00
N THR A 42 -0.71 18.35 -5.03
CA THR A 42 0.31 18.50 -3.98
C THR A 42 -0.35 18.66 -2.61
N LEU A 43 0.21 18.02 -1.58
CA LEU A 43 -0.24 18.15 -0.19
C LEU A 43 0.85 18.85 0.62
N SER A 44 0.53 19.97 1.26
CA SER A 44 1.48 20.74 2.07
C SER A 44 0.93 21.01 3.48
N GLY A 45 1.81 21.06 4.47
CA GLY A 45 1.43 21.34 5.87
C GLY A 45 0.64 20.23 6.55
N SER A 46 0.62 19.02 5.99
CA SER A 46 -0.01 17.84 6.61
C SER A 46 0.97 17.12 7.54
N THR A 47 0.47 16.50 8.61
CA THR A 47 1.24 15.61 9.46
C THR A 47 0.77 14.17 9.28
N LEU A 48 1.71 13.24 9.02
CA LEU A 48 1.40 11.82 8.94
C LEU A 48 1.17 11.26 10.35
N ILE A 49 0.03 10.62 10.58
CA ILE A 49 -0.39 10.13 11.90
C ILE A 49 -0.58 8.62 11.98
N ALA A 50 -0.80 7.94 10.85
CA ALA A 50 -0.83 6.49 10.81
C ALA A 50 -0.32 5.90 9.49
N ILE A 51 0.33 4.73 9.60
CA ILE A 51 0.77 3.87 8.48
C ILE A 51 0.26 2.47 8.76
N ASN A 52 -0.49 1.87 7.84
CA ASN A 52 -1.01 0.51 7.95
C ASN A 52 -0.48 -0.35 6.79
N GLY A 53 -0.06 -1.58 7.04
CA GLY A 53 0.30 -2.55 5.99
C GLY A 53 1.80 -2.83 5.79
N MET A 54 2.71 -1.97 6.25
CA MET A 54 4.17 -2.21 6.11
C MET A 54 4.74 -3.14 7.19
N ASN A 55 4.22 -3.07 8.42
CA ASN A 55 4.60 -3.91 9.57
C ASN A 55 3.44 -3.94 10.60
N GLY A 56 2.20 -4.00 10.13
CA GLY A 56 1.00 -3.72 10.94
C GLY A 56 0.69 -2.22 11.06
N LEU A 57 -0.18 -1.88 12.00
CA LEU A 57 -0.59 -0.49 12.25
C LEU A 57 0.45 0.25 13.09
N GLN A 58 0.98 1.34 12.54
CA GLN A 58 1.85 2.29 13.23
C GLN A 58 1.09 3.60 13.41
N THR A 59 1.00 4.10 14.65
CA THR A 59 0.35 5.38 14.96
C THR A 59 1.30 6.30 15.72
N GLY A 60 1.24 7.60 15.47
CA GLY A 60 2.05 8.59 16.19
C GLY A 60 1.53 10.01 16.03
N SER A 61 2.06 10.94 16.82
CA SER A 61 1.70 12.37 16.74
C SER A 61 2.36 13.07 15.55
N ASN A 62 3.52 12.58 15.09
CA ASN A 62 4.19 13.04 13.88
C ASN A 62 5.11 11.93 13.36
N LEU A 63 4.63 11.19 12.36
CA LEU A 63 5.39 10.15 11.64
C LEU A 63 6.11 10.72 10.41
N GLY A 64 6.03 12.04 10.19
CA GLY A 64 6.60 12.73 9.03
C GLY A 64 5.54 13.47 8.21
N THR A 65 5.85 13.65 6.92
CA THR A 65 4.97 14.33 5.95
C THR A 65 4.76 13.44 4.74
N LEU A 66 3.55 13.44 4.18
CA LEU A 66 3.26 12.79 2.91
C LEU A 66 3.39 13.79 1.77
N SER A 67 4.16 13.43 0.75
CA SER A 67 4.24 14.16 -0.51
C SER A 67 3.91 13.20 -1.64
N PHE A 68 2.89 13.54 -2.44
CA PHE A 68 2.60 12.86 -3.69
C PHE A 68 2.60 13.89 -4.81
N SER A 69 3.08 13.46 -5.98
CA SER A 69 3.04 14.20 -7.24
C SER A 69 2.29 13.33 -8.23
N ALA A 70 1.08 13.73 -8.59
CA ALA A 70 0.30 13.07 -9.64
C ALA A 70 0.43 13.87 -10.94
N LEU A 71 0.40 13.22 -12.11
CA LEU A 71 0.13 13.94 -13.37
C LEU A 71 -1.39 14.12 -13.53
N THR A 72 -1.80 15.19 -14.21
CA THR A 72 -3.21 15.48 -14.53
C THR A 72 -3.89 14.30 -15.23
N VAL A 73 -5.05 13.88 -14.73
CA VAL A 73 -5.96 12.97 -15.45
C VAL A 73 -6.70 13.82 -16.49
N LEU A 74 -6.37 13.59 -17.76
CA LEU A 74 -7.07 14.16 -18.93
C LEU A 74 -8.48 13.57 -19.08
#